data_AF-A0A962B288-F1
#
_entry.id   AF-A0A962B288-F1
#
_cell.length_a   1.000
_cell.length_b   1.000
_cell.length_c   1.000
_cell.angle_alpha   90.00
_cell.angle_beta   90.00
_cell.angle_gamma   90.00
#
_symmetry.space_group_name_H-M   'P 1'
#
loop_
_entity.id
_entity.type
_entity.pdbx_description
1 polymer ?
#
loop_
_entity_poly.entity_id
_entity_poly.type
_entity_poly.pdbx_seq_one_letter_code
_entity_poly.pdbx_strand_id
1 'polypeptide(L)'
;MNESRGMAIIAKDMVLKGEIRNCRRLEVHGYLEGNVSTELLLVHTDGKVFGTVKADNAEIHGSLQGTVRVRNLISIASDGSVVGSIQYGQLALASGGELSAEVRNVPPEIAGDLNLVVRRGRSVRVAAGDLTAVDPDDGAQSLTFSTSNIVGGFLAMAAAPDTAVTTFTQADIEAGNVFFVHDGSPGARAGFDVVVADAKGATSGGAQSVTVDVIA
;
A
#
# COMPACT_ATOMS: atom_id res chain seq x y z
N MET A 1 10.47 -43.97 16.15
CA MET A 1 11.17 -43.35 15.00
C MET A 1 11.28 -41.87 15.30
N ASN A 2 12.43 -41.25 15.01
CA ASN A 2 12.96 -40.07 15.71
C ASN A 2 12.22 -38.75 15.36
N GLU A 3 11.26 -38.32 16.18
CA GLU A 3 10.43 -37.11 15.98
C GLU A 3 11.12 -35.79 16.38
N SER A 4 12.37 -35.82 16.84
CA SER A 4 13.07 -34.65 17.41
C SER A 4 13.90 -33.82 16.41
N ARG A 5 13.89 -34.13 15.11
CA ARG A 5 14.68 -33.37 14.13
C ARG A 5 14.05 -31.99 13.87
N GLY A 6 14.67 -30.95 14.45
CA GLY A 6 14.34 -29.55 14.19
C GLY A 6 13.22 -28.98 15.07
N MET A 7 12.93 -29.62 16.21
CA MET A 7 11.97 -29.12 17.20
C MET A 7 12.67 -28.26 18.26
N ALA A 8 12.08 -27.13 18.61
CA ALA A 8 12.50 -26.29 19.72
C ALA A 8 11.29 -25.96 20.61
N ILE A 9 11.49 -26.01 21.92
CA ILE A 9 10.45 -25.70 22.91
C ILE A 9 11.01 -24.66 23.88
N ILE A 10 10.29 -23.55 24.01
CA ILE A 10 10.57 -22.50 25.01
C ILE A 10 9.59 -22.73 26.15
N ALA A 11 10.08 -23.36 27.21
CA ALA A 11 9.27 -23.72 28.37
C ALA A 11 8.73 -22.48 29.10
N LYS A 12 7.74 -22.72 29.98
CA LYS A 12 7.26 -21.69 30.91
C LYS A 12 8.43 -21.13 31.73
N ASP A 13 8.38 -19.83 32.01
CA ASP A 13 9.42 -19.05 32.70
C ASP A 13 10.76 -18.89 31.95
N MET A 14 10.91 -19.49 30.77
CA MET A 14 12.09 -19.28 29.92
C MET A 14 11.96 -17.96 29.15
N VAL A 15 13.05 -17.20 29.13
CA VAL A 15 13.21 -15.99 28.31
C VAL A 15 14.31 -16.28 27.29
N LEU A 16 13.95 -16.31 26.01
CA LEU A 16 14.91 -16.43 24.91
C LEU A 16 15.00 -15.10 24.18
N LYS A 17 16.21 -14.54 24.06
CA LYS A 17 16.48 -13.39 23.20
C LYS A 17 17.48 -13.77 22.12
N GLY A 18 17.14 -13.59 20.84
CA GLY A 18 18.07 -13.86 19.75
C GLY A 18 17.41 -14.29 18.45
N GLU A 19 18.09 -15.19 17.74
CA GLU A 19 17.68 -15.64 16.41
C GLU A 19 17.51 -17.15 16.35
N ILE A 20 16.37 -17.61 15.83
CA ILE A 20 16.05 -19.02 15.58
C ILE A 20 15.99 -19.25 14.06
N ARG A 21 16.85 -20.14 13.55
CA ARG A 21 16.89 -20.57 12.14
C ARG A 21 16.85 -22.09 12.06
N ASN A 22 16.51 -22.63 10.88
CA ASN A 22 16.48 -24.07 10.62
C ASN A 22 15.60 -24.86 11.60
N CYS A 23 14.54 -24.23 12.10
CA CYS A 23 13.55 -24.86 12.97
C CYS A 23 12.39 -25.36 12.11
N ARG A 24 11.87 -26.56 12.43
CA ARG A 24 10.67 -27.11 11.77
C ARG A 24 9.45 -26.88 12.63
N ARG A 25 9.60 -27.01 13.95
CA ARG A 25 8.51 -26.82 14.91
C ARG A 25 9.04 -26.05 16.11
N LEU A 26 8.47 -24.86 16.34
CA LEU A 26 8.76 -24.04 17.50
C LEU A 26 7.51 -23.94 18.37
N GLU A 27 7.65 -24.37 19.61
CA GLU A 27 6.61 -24.20 20.63
C GLU A 27 7.03 -23.18 21.67
N VAL A 28 6.16 -22.21 21.94
CA VAL A 28 6.44 -21.14 22.89
C VAL A 28 5.39 -21.16 24.00
N HIS A 29 5.84 -21.53 25.20
CA HIS A 29 5.08 -21.41 26.45
C HIS A 29 5.60 -20.27 27.35
N GLY A 30 6.85 -19.85 27.13
CA GLY A 30 7.49 -18.74 27.85
C GLY A 30 7.53 -17.45 27.03
N TYR A 31 8.65 -16.73 27.09
CA TYR A 31 8.86 -15.48 26.37
C TYR A 31 9.99 -15.62 25.33
N LEU A 32 9.72 -15.19 24.11
CA LEU A 32 10.65 -15.17 22.99
C LEU A 32 10.75 -13.77 22.40
N GLU A 33 11.96 -13.24 22.29
CA GLU A 33 12.24 -11.95 21.66
C GLU A 33 13.29 -12.10 20.56
N GLY A 34 12.94 -11.75 19.32
CA GLY A 34 13.89 -11.65 18.21
C GLY A 34 13.40 -12.21 16.88
N ASN A 35 14.30 -12.79 16.10
CA ASN A 35 14.04 -13.22 14.72
C ASN A 35 13.80 -14.73 14.66
N VAL A 36 12.66 -15.15 14.14
CA VAL A 36 12.23 -16.55 14.11
C VAL A 36 11.97 -16.98 12.67
N SER A 37 12.62 -18.06 12.24
CA SER A 37 12.32 -18.77 10.99
C SER A 37 12.02 -20.24 11.29
N THR A 38 10.76 -20.65 11.14
CA THR A 38 10.28 -22.01 11.41
C THR A 38 9.32 -22.52 10.32
N GLU A 39 9.07 -23.82 10.18
CA GLU A 39 7.97 -24.31 9.33
C GLU A 39 6.62 -24.12 10.07
N LEU A 40 6.55 -24.53 11.34
CA LEU A 40 5.39 -24.39 12.23
C LEU A 40 5.76 -23.60 13.49
N LEU A 41 4.97 -22.56 13.79
CA LEU A 41 4.99 -21.82 15.05
C LEU A 41 3.73 -22.13 15.86
N LEU A 42 3.90 -22.56 17.11
CA LEU A 42 2.83 -22.74 18.08
C LEU A 42 3.08 -21.80 19.27
N VAL A 43 2.21 -20.81 19.45
CA VAL A 43 2.24 -19.94 20.64
C VAL A 43 1.12 -20.39 21.55
N HIS A 44 1.47 -21.04 22.66
CA HIS A 44 0.50 -21.50 23.65
C HIS A 44 -0.04 -20.34 24.48
N THR A 45 -1.10 -20.55 25.27
CA THR A 45 -1.82 -19.49 26.02
C THR A 45 -0.92 -18.59 26.89
N ASP A 46 0.09 -19.15 27.58
CA ASP A 46 1.05 -18.37 28.37
C ASP A 46 2.22 -17.79 27.54
N GLY A 47 2.34 -18.23 26.28
CA GLY A 47 3.41 -17.91 25.37
C GLY A 47 3.34 -16.47 24.86
N LYS A 48 4.50 -15.82 24.82
CA LYS A 48 4.66 -14.46 24.29
C LYS A 48 5.81 -14.43 23.30
N VAL A 49 5.53 -13.95 22.09
CA VAL A 49 6.54 -13.78 21.03
C VAL A 49 6.58 -12.32 20.62
N PHE A 50 7.76 -11.72 20.68
CA PHE A 50 8.02 -10.36 20.23
C PHE A 50 9.13 -10.34 19.18
N GLY A 51 8.86 -9.78 18.00
CA GLY A 51 9.91 -9.57 16.99
C GLY A 51 9.48 -9.89 15.56
N THR A 52 10.40 -10.47 14.77
CA THR A 52 10.13 -10.81 13.36
C THR A 52 9.95 -12.30 13.20
N VAL A 53 8.78 -12.74 12.73
CA VAL A 53 8.44 -14.16 12.54
C VAL A 53 8.24 -14.48 11.06
N LYS A 54 8.91 -15.52 10.57
CA LYS A 54 8.69 -16.14 9.26
C LYS A 54 8.31 -17.61 9.48
N ALA A 55 7.09 -17.98 9.09
CA ALA A 55 6.60 -19.34 9.21
C ALA A 55 5.84 -19.81 7.96
N ASP A 56 5.73 -21.12 7.76
CA ASP A 56 4.78 -21.65 6.78
C ASP A 56 3.38 -21.68 7.37
N ASN A 57 3.25 -22.10 8.64
CA ASN A 57 1.99 -22.11 9.39
C ASN A 57 2.21 -21.57 10.81
N ALA A 58 1.18 -20.92 11.37
CA ALA A 58 1.20 -20.45 12.75
C ALA A 58 -0.14 -20.69 13.45
N GLU A 59 -0.09 -21.16 14.69
CA GLU A 59 -1.26 -21.31 15.57
C GLU A 59 -1.03 -20.53 16.86
N ILE A 60 -1.93 -19.59 17.15
CA ILE A 60 -1.76 -18.60 18.21
C ILE A 60 -2.89 -18.73 19.23
N HIS A 61 -2.55 -19.25 20.40
CA HIS A 61 -3.38 -19.24 21.62
C HIS A 61 -2.89 -18.19 22.63
N GLY A 62 -1.65 -17.71 22.50
CA GLY A 62 -1.06 -16.66 23.34
C GLY A 62 -0.91 -15.31 22.62
N SER A 63 0.17 -14.60 22.90
CA SER A 63 0.44 -13.27 22.32
C SER A 63 1.59 -13.29 21.31
N LEU A 64 1.35 -12.72 20.13
CA LEU A 64 2.35 -12.51 19.09
C LEU A 64 2.37 -11.03 18.68
N GLN A 65 3.49 -10.35 18.89
CA GLN A 65 3.66 -8.94 18.54
C GLN A 65 4.87 -8.72 17.62
N GLY A 66 4.69 -7.96 16.55
CA GLY A 66 5.77 -7.49 15.68
C GLY A 66 5.49 -7.70 14.19
N THR A 67 6.54 -8.01 13.41
CA THR A 67 6.41 -8.25 11.96
C THR A 67 6.25 -9.75 11.69
N VAL A 68 5.10 -10.15 11.17
CA VAL A 68 4.76 -11.57 11.01
C VAL A 68 4.53 -11.87 9.53
N ARG A 69 5.20 -12.89 9.00
CA ARG A 69 4.97 -13.42 7.66
C ARG A 69 4.69 -14.91 7.72
N VAL A 70 3.45 -15.29 7.42
CA VAL A 70 3.00 -16.68 7.38
C VAL A 70 2.63 -17.05 5.94
N ARG A 71 3.28 -18.06 5.37
CA ARG A 71 3.10 -18.38 3.94
C ARG A 71 1.72 -18.98 3.64
N ASN A 72 1.24 -19.91 4.48
CA ASN A 72 0.05 -20.70 4.21
C ASN A 72 -1.12 -20.27 5.10
N LEU A 73 -1.13 -20.67 6.37
CA LEU A 73 -2.25 -20.42 7.29
C LEU A 73 -1.76 -19.87 8.63
N ILE A 74 -2.34 -18.75 9.05
CA ILE A 74 -2.31 -18.30 10.45
C ILE A 74 -3.69 -18.56 11.07
N SER A 75 -3.70 -19.31 12.18
CA SER A 75 -4.88 -19.59 12.99
C SER A 75 -4.76 -18.89 14.34
N ILE A 76 -5.70 -18.02 14.67
CA ILE A 76 -5.76 -17.30 15.94
C ILE A 76 -6.94 -17.87 16.72
N ALA A 77 -6.63 -18.53 17.82
CA ALA A 77 -7.62 -19.12 18.74
C ALA A 77 -8.34 -18.05 19.55
N SER A 78 -9.34 -18.46 20.34
CA SER A 78 -10.20 -17.54 21.11
C SER A 78 -9.47 -16.75 22.20
N ASP A 79 -8.31 -17.23 22.63
CA ASP A 79 -7.39 -16.63 23.60
C ASP A 79 -6.16 -15.98 22.93
N GLY A 80 -6.03 -16.15 21.61
CA GLY A 80 -4.90 -15.63 20.84
C GLY A 80 -5.04 -14.13 20.54
N SER A 81 -3.93 -13.39 20.64
CA SER A 81 -3.84 -11.99 20.24
C SER A 81 -2.61 -11.75 19.37
N VAL A 82 -2.83 -11.20 18.17
CA VAL A 82 -1.75 -10.86 17.24
C VAL A 82 -1.76 -9.35 16.94
N VAL A 83 -0.63 -8.68 17.16
CA VAL A 83 -0.48 -7.23 16.97
C VAL A 83 0.74 -6.89 16.11
N GLY A 84 0.55 -6.09 15.05
CA GLY A 84 1.65 -5.55 14.24
C GLY A 84 1.45 -5.70 12.73
N SER A 85 2.53 -5.71 11.95
CA SER A 85 2.45 -5.83 10.48
C SER A 85 2.43 -7.31 10.08
N ILE A 86 1.32 -7.78 9.51
CA ILE A 86 1.10 -9.21 9.28
C ILE A 86 0.83 -9.47 7.80
N GLN A 87 1.61 -10.37 7.21
CA GLN A 87 1.40 -10.91 5.87
C GLN A 87 1.05 -12.39 5.99
N TYR A 88 -0.09 -12.79 5.43
CA TYR A 88 -0.59 -14.17 5.50
C TYR A 88 -1.15 -14.63 4.15
N GLY A 89 -1.08 -15.94 3.87
CA GLY A 89 -1.80 -16.54 2.76
C GLY A 89 -3.30 -16.69 3.07
N GLN A 90 -3.61 -17.35 4.19
CA GLN A 90 -4.96 -17.52 4.73
C GLN A 90 -4.98 -17.20 6.23
N LEU A 91 -6.10 -16.66 6.69
CA LEU A 91 -6.36 -16.32 8.08
C LEU A 91 -7.59 -17.10 8.58
N ALA A 92 -7.45 -17.81 9.70
CA ALA A 92 -8.54 -18.37 10.48
C ALA A 92 -8.60 -17.68 11.85
N LEU A 93 -9.74 -17.08 12.19
CA LEU A 93 -9.94 -16.39 13.45
C LEU A 93 -11.11 -17.04 14.20
N ALA A 94 -10.84 -17.58 15.39
CA ALA A 94 -11.87 -18.12 16.27
C ALA A 94 -12.63 -17.00 16.99
N SER A 95 -13.86 -17.28 17.43
CA SER A 95 -14.65 -16.35 18.23
C SER A 95 -13.92 -15.99 19.52
N GLY A 96 -13.55 -14.73 19.70
CA GLY A 96 -12.78 -14.22 20.84
C GLY A 96 -11.30 -13.94 20.52
N GLY A 97 -10.78 -14.45 19.40
CA GLY A 97 -9.42 -14.15 18.97
C GLY A 97 -9.31 -12.69 18.52
N GLU A 98 -8.16 -12.07 18.83
CA GLU A 98 -7.89 -10.67 18.50
C GLU A 98 -6.78 -10.53 17.46
N LEU A 99 -7.02 -9.67 16.47
CA LEU A 99 -6.05 -9.32 15.43
C LEU A 99 -6.03 -7.79 15.28
N SER A 100 -4.92 -7.16 15.65
CA SER A 100 -4.66 -5.74 15.42
C SER A 100 -3.52 -5.60 14.42
N ALA A 101 -3.85 -5.56 13.13
CA ALA A 101 -2.88 -5.47 12.06
C ALA A 101 -2.65 -4.01 11.60
N GLU A 102 -1.40 -3.62 11.37
CA GLU A 102 -1.08 -2.42 10.61
C GLU A 102 -1.17 -2.73 9.11
N VAL A 103 -2.18 -2.18 8.44
CA VAL A 103 -2.27 -2.22 6.98
C VAL A 103 -1.30 -1.18 6.43
N ARG A 104 -0.30 -1.63 5.67
CA ARG A 104 0.64 -0.70 5.03
C ARG A 104 -0.02 -0.12 3.79
N ASN A 105 -0.14 1.21 3.78
CA ASN A 105 -0.56 1.98 2.61
C ASN A 105 0.25 1.60 1.38
N VAL A 106 -0.40 1.30 0.26
CA VAL A 106 0.25 1.16 -1.03
C VAL A 106 0.28 2.55 -1.67
N PRO A 107 1.42 3.03 -2.21
CA PRO A 107 1.42 4.30 -2.92
C PRO A 107 0.67 4.19 -4.25
N PRO A 108 0.00 5.27 -4.70
CA PRO A 108 -0.71 5.26 -5.97
C PRO A 108 0.26 5.26 -7.16
N GLU A 109 -0.17 4.68 -8.28
CA GLU A 109 0.59 4.69 -9.54
C GLU A 109 -0.15 5.51 -10.61
N ILE A 110 0.59 6.31 -11.37
CA ILE A 110 0.06 7.05 -12.53
C ILE A 110 0.13 6.13 -13.76
N ALA A 111 -0.94 6.16 -14.55
CA ALA A 111 -1.05 5.49 -15.84
C ALA A 111 -1.72 6.42 -16.87
N GLY A 112 -1.94 5.89 -18.08
CA GLY A 112 -2.33 6.65 -19.27
C GLY A 112 -1.17 6.77 -20.25
N ASP A 113 -1.42 7.33 -21.43
CA ASP A 113 -0.37 7.59 -22.41
C ASP A 113 0.38 8.92 -22.17
N LEU A 114 -0.10 9.73 -21.22
CA LEU A 114 0.43 11.05 -20.84
C LEU A 114 0.55 12.01 -22.02
N ASN A 115 -0.31 11.85 -23.03
CA ASN A 115 -0.39 12.72 -24.19
C ASN A 115 -1.80 13.32 -24.32
N LEU A 116 -1.87 14.63 -24.48
CA LEU A 116 -3.09 15.35 -24.79
C LEU A 116 -2.93 16.05 -26.13
N VAL A 117 -4.01 16.17 -26.90
CA VAL A 117 -4.02 16.95 -28.15
C VAL A 117 -5.00 18.11 -28.02
N VAL A 118 -4.51 19.34 -28.21
CA VAL A 118 -5.33 20.54 -28.09
C VAL A 118 -5.20 21.43 -29.31
N ARG A 119 -6.31 22.04 -29.74
CA ARG A 119 -6.26 23.14 -30.70
C ARG A 119 -5.75 24.40 -30.00
N ARG A 120 -4.87 25.13 -30.66
CA ARG A 120 -4.34 26.40 -30.13
C ARG A 120 -5.48 27.35 -29.70
N GLY A 121 -5.38 27.84 -28.47
CA GLY A 121 -6.37 28.75 -27.88
C GLY A 121 -7.70 28.09 -27.50
N ARG A 122 -7.76 26.76 -27.52
CA ARG A 122 -8.92 25.96 -27.09
C ARG A 122 -8.58 25.15 -25.85
N SER A 123 -9.59 24.47 -25.33
CA SER A 123 -9.45 23.51 -24.25
C SER A 123 -9.62 22.08 -24.75
N VAL A 124 -8.96 21.15 -24.07
CA VAL A 124 -9.15 19.70 -24.22
C VAL A 124 -9.47 19.12 -22.84
N ARG A 125 -10.41 18.18 -22.79
CA ARG A 125 -10.72 17.43 -21.57
C ARG A 125 -9.60 16.43 -21.31
N VAL A 126 -9.12 16.36 -20.07
CA VAL A 126 -8.20 15.30 -19.64
C VAL A 126 -9.04 14.04 -19.42
N ALA A 127 -8.85 13.01 -20.24
CA ALA A 127 -9.55 11.73 -20.11
C ALA A 127 -8.68 10.69 -19.38
N ALA A 128 -9.32 9.66 -18.83
CA ALA A 128 -8.63 8.56 -18.14
C ALA A 128 -7.67 7.75 -19.04
N GLY A 129 -7.81 7.86 -20.37
CA GLY A 129 -6.84 7.31 -21.32
C GLY A 129 -5.53 8.10 -21.37
N ASP A 130 -5.61 9.40 -21.13
CA ASP A 130 -4.48 10.32 -21.20
C ASP A 130 -3.74 10.39 -19.86
N LEU A 131 -4.51 10.49 -18.76
CA LEU A 131 -4.00 10.55 -17.39
C LEU A 131 -4.98 9.87 -16.45
N THR A 132 -4.48 8.93 -15.64
CA THR A 132 -5.26 8.27 -14.58
C THR A 132 -4.33 7.84 -13.44
N ALA A 133 -4.88 7.61 -12.25
CA ALA A 133 -4.18 7.00 -11.14
C ALA A 133 -4.90 5.73 -10.69
N VAL A 134 -4.13 4.73 -10.26
CA VAL A 134 -4.63 3.47 -9.73
C VAL A 134 -3.99 3.22 -8.37
N ASP A 135 -4.81 2.83 -7.41
CA ASP A 135 -4.38 2.47 -6.06
C ASP A 135 -5.19 1.26 -5.55
N PRO A 136 -4.54 0.21 -5.01
CA PRO A 136 -5.24 -0.97 -4.48
C PRO A 136 -6.02 -0.75 -3.18
N ASP A 137 -5.67 0.23 -2.35
CA ASP A 137 -6.31 0.49 -1.05
C ASP A 137 -7.02 1.85 -0.93
N ASP A 138 -6.92 2.69 -1.95
CA ASP A 138 -7.57 4.00 -2.03
C ASP A 138 -8.48 4.16 -3.26
N GLY A 139 -9.62 4.84 -3.10
CA GLY A 139 -10.59 5.07 -4.16
C GLY A 139 -10.34 6.38 -4.93
N ALA A 140 -10.96 6.55 -6.10
CA ALA A 140 -10.75 7.72 -6.97
C ALA A 140 -10.95 9.10 -6.30
N GLN A 141 -11.77 9.19 -5.24
CA GLN A 141 -11.99 10.44 -4.50
C GLN A 141 -10.84 10.80 -3.56
N SER A 142 -10.05 9.82 -3.10
CA SER A 142 -8.90 10.05 -2.21
C SER A 142 -7.58 10.21 -2.97
N LEU A 143 -7.56 9.98 -4.29
CA LEU A 143 -6.39 10.19 -5.13
C LEU A 143 -6.37 11.62 -5.67
N THR A 144 -5.44 12.43 -5.19
CA THR A 144 -5.32 13.85 -5.56
C THR A 144 -4.09 14.07 -6.42
N PHE A 145 -4.30 14.55 -7.65
CA PHE A 145 -3.23 15.03 -8.51
C PHE A 145 -2.79 16.44 -8.11
N SER A 146 -1.50 16.69 -8.19
CA SER A 146 -0.87 18.01 -8.11
C SER A 146 -0.04 18.25 -9.36
N THR A 147 -0.23 19.40 -10.00
CA THR A 147 0.45 19.77 -11.23
C THR A 147 1.52 20.83 -11.00
N SER A 148 2.62 20.77 -11.75
CA SER A 148 3.73 21.72 -11.72
C SER A 148 4.32 21.92 -13.11
N ASN A 149 5.27 22.86 -13.26
CA ASN A 149 5.98 23.13 -14.52
C ASN A 149 5.04 23.30 -15.73
N ILE A 150 3.87 23.90 -15.50
CA ILE A 150 2.84 24.08 -16.51
C ILE A 150 3.32 25.10 -17.54
N VAL A 151 3.23 24.75 -18.82
CA VAL A 151 3.63 25.58 -19.96
C VAL A 151 2.55 25.55 -21.06
N GLY A 152 2.42 26.65 -21.80
CA GLY A 152 1.50 26.76 -22.94
C GLY A 152 0.01 26.77 -22.58
N GLY A 153 -0.34 26.99 -21.31
CA GLY A 153 -1.72 26.96 -20.84
C GLY A 153 -1.84 26.85 -19.33
N PHE A 154 -3.02 26.41 -18.87
CA PHE A 154 -3.32 26.09 -17.49
C PHE A 154 -4.35 24.95 -17.39
N LEU A 155 -4.43 24.31 -16.24
CA LEU A 155 -5.50 23.34 -15.94
C LEU A 155 -6.69 24.07 -15.33
N ALA A 156 -7.90 23.65 -15.67
CA ALA A 156 -9.15 24.24 -15.18
C ALA A 156 -10.20 23.18 -14.90
N MET A 157 -11.12 23.51 -13.99
CA MET A 157 -12.31 22.70 -13.72
C MET A 157 -13.46 23.15 -14.61
N ALA A 158 -14.33 22.23 -15.01
CA ALA A 158 -15.50 22.50 -15.86
C ALA A 158 -16.42 23.60 -15.30
N ALA A 159 -16.54 23.68 -13.96
CA ALA A 159 -17.34 24.69 -13.27
C ALA A 159 -16.72 26.10 -13.29
N ALA A 160 -15.40 26.21 -13.53
CA ALA A 160 -14.65 27.46 -13.52
C ALA A 160 -13.57 27.44 -14.62
N PRO A 161 -13.95 27.43 -15.91
CA PRO A 161 -13.04 27.18 -17.04
C PRO A 161 -11.95 28.25 -17.21
N ASP A 162 -12.16 29.46 -16.68
CA ASP A 162 -11.20 30.57 -16.75
C ASP A 162 -10.34 30.70 -15.49
N THR A 163 -10.49 29.80 -14.52
CA THR A 163 -9.74 29.82 -13.25
C THR A 163 -8.74 28.67 -13.22
N ALA A 164 -7.46 29.01 -13.12
CA ALA A 164 -6.40 28.02 -13.01
C ALA A 164 -6.52 27.22 -11.71
N VAL A 165 -6.38 25.90 -11.83
CA VAL A 165 -6.22 24.97 -10.72
C VAL A 165 -4.90 24.23 -10.88
N THR A 166 -4.31 23.86 -9.75
CA THR A 166 -3.10 23.01 -9.73
C THR A 166 -3.37 21.65 -9.08
N THR A 167 -4.61 21.41 -8.65
CA THR A 167 -5.02 20.17 -8.00
C THR A 167 -6.42 19.75 -8.45
N PHE A 168 -6.62 18.45 -8.58
CA PHE A 168 -7.90 17.80 -8.89
C PHE A 168 -7.81 16.33 -8.48
N THR A 169 -8.94 15.64 -8.35
CA THR A 169 -8.97 14.22 -7.97
C THR A 169 -9.06 13.29 -9.17
N GLN A 170 -8.75 12.01 -8.98
CA GLN A 170 -9.04 10.98 -9.99
C GLN A 170 -10.54 10.92 -10.30
N ALA A 171 -11.41 11.12 -9.32
CA ALA A 171 -12.85 11.20 -9.54
C ALA A 171 -13.26 12.38 -10.44
N ASP A 172 -12.52 13.49 -10.44
CA ASP A 172 -12.75 14.62 -11.34
C ASP A 172 -12.41 14.28 -12.79
N ILE A 173 -11.35 13.52 -13.03
CA ILE A 173 -11.01 12.99 -14.37
C ILE A 173 -12.11 12.04 -14.85
N GLU A 174 -12.53 11.10 -13.99
CA GLU A 174 -13.57 10.11 -14.31
C GLU A 174 -14.92 10.76 -14.61
N ALA A 175 -15.25 11.85 -13.90
CA ALA A 175 -16.44 12.66 -14.16
C ALA A 175 -16.29 13.56 -15.40
N GLY A 176 -15.09 13.68 -15.97
CA GLY A 176 -14.81 14.53 -17.13
C GLY A 176 -14.77 16.02 -16.82
N ASN A 177 -14.43 16.39 -15.59
CA ASN A 177 -14.45 17.77 -15.10
C ASN A 177 -13.13 18.52 -15.30
N VAL A 178 -12.05 17.84 -15.67
CA VAL A 178 -10.71 18.44 -15.77
C VAL A 178 -10.37 18.77 -17.21
N PHE A 179 -9.86 19.98 -17.45
CA PHE A 179 -9.48 20.47 -18.77
C PHE A 179 -8.09 21.09 -18.75
N PHE A 180 -7.33 20.90 -19.83
CA PHE A 180 -6.20 21.76 -20.17
C PHE A 180 -6.68 22.86 -21.12
N VAL A 181 -6.39 24.12 -20.78
CA VAL A 181 -6.76 25.31 -21.55
C VAL A 181 -5.49 25.92 -22.13
N HIS A 182 -5.34 25.85 -23.46
CA HIS A 182 -4.18 26.40 -24.15
C HIS A 182 -4.28 27.93 -24.24
N ASP A 183 -3.18 28.64 -23.94
CA ASP A 183 -3.15 30.12 -23.82
C ASP A 183 -3.26 30.88 -25.16
N GLY A 184 -3.10 30.17 -26.28
CA GLY A 184 -3.21 30.71 -27.63
C GLY A 184 -1.89 31.25 -28.19
N SER A 185 -0.81 31.13 -27.43
CA SER A 185 0.54 31.47 -27.88
C SER A 185 0.94 30.62 -29.11
N PRO A 186 1.82 31.14 -29.99
CA PRO A 186 2.29 30.41 -31.16
C PRO A 186 3.36 29.35 -30.83
N GLY A 187 3.68 29.14 -29.55
CA GLY A 187 4.65 28.15 -29.11
C GLY A 187 4.15 26.72 -29.34
N ALA A 188 5.04 25.84 -29.78
CA ALA A 188 4.72 24.41 -29.98
C ALA A 188 4.86 23.58 -28.70
N ARG A 189 5.11 24.19 -27.54
CA ARG A 189 5.35 23.50 -26.27
C ARG A 189 4.22 23.80 -25.30
N ALA A 190 3.38 22.81 -25.06
CA ALA A 190 2.42 22.80 -23.97
C ALA A 190 2.58 21.50 -23.19
N GLY A 191 2.32 21.55 -21.90
CA GLY A 191 2.54 20.41 -21.01
C GLY A 191 2.60 20.81 -19.56
N PHE A 192 2.69 19.81 -18.70
CA PHE A 192 2.79 19.97 -17.26
C PHE A 192 3.32 18.69 -16.63
N ASP A 193 3.92 18.81 -15.46
CA ASP A 193 4.31 17.66 -14.65
C ASP A 193 3.23 17.34 -13.62
N VAL A 194 3.05 16.06 -13.31
CA VAL A 194 2.05 15.56 -12.36
C VAL A 194 2.68 14.67 -11.30
N VAL A 195 2.12 14.75 -10.10
CA VAL A 195 2.28 13.77 -9.01
C VAL A 195 0.89 13.47 -8.48
N VAL A 196 0.60 12.22 -8.13
CA VAL A 196 -0.62 11.85 -7.40
C VAL A 196 -0.25 11.41 -5.98
N ALA A 197 -1.08 11.78 -5.03
CA ALA A 197 -1.00 11.34 -3.64
C ALA A 197 -2.33 10.76 -3.17
N ASP A 198 -2.27 9.77 -2.29
CA ASP A 198 -3.44 9.25 -1.58
C ASP A 198 -3.77 10.10 -0.33
N ALA A 199 -4.86 9.76 0.36
CA ALA A 199 -5.30 10.47 1.57
C ALA A 199 -4.36 10.29 2.77
N LYS A 200 -3.51 9.25 2.77
CA LYS A 200 -2.51 8.97 3.82
C LYS A 200 -1.15 9.65 3.51
N GLY A 201 -1.04 10.29 2.35
CA GLY A 201 0.10 11.10 1.93
C GLY A 201 1.21 10.34 1.21
N ALA A 202 1.04 9.06 0.87
CA ALA A 202 2.00 8.42 -0.04
C ALA A 202 1.76 8.91 -1.47
N THR A 203 2.83 8.92 -2.27
CA THR A 203 2.82 9.51 -3.61
C THR A 203 3.30 8.54 -4.67
N SER A 204 3.00 8.84 -5.94
CA SER A 204 3.51 8.13 -7.11
C SER A 204 5.03 8.24 -7.34
N GLY A 205 5.77 8.82 -6.39
CA GLY A 205 7.19 9.06 -6.50
C GLY A 205 7.52 10.37 -7.22
N GLY A 206 8.49 10.31 -8.15
CA GLY A 206 8.92 11.48 -8.92
C GLY A 206 7.84 12.00 -9.86
N ALA A 207 7.90 13.29 -10.19
CA ALA A 207 6.95 13.90 -11.11
C ALA A 207 7.06 13.29 -12.52
N GLN A 208 5.91 13.05 -13.16
CA GLN A 208 5.81 12.54 -14.53
C GLN A 208 5.30 13.64 -15.45
N SER A 209 5.86 13.73 -16.66
CA SER A 209 5.50 14.78 -17.62
C SER A 209 4.34 14.35 -18.51
N VAL A 210 3.29 15.17 -18.54
CA VAL A 210 2.21 15.12 -19.52
C VAL A 210 2.54 16.07 -20.67
N THR A 211 2.61 15.53 -21.88
CA THR A 211 2.85 16.32 -23.09
C THR A 211 1.53 16.75 -23.70
N VAL A 212 1.43 18.00 -24.14
CA VAL A 212 0.25 18.51 -24.84
C VAL A 212 0.66 18.92 -26.26
N ASP A 213 0.25 18.12 -27.24
CA ASP A 213 0.46 18.37 -28.65
C ASP A 213 -0.52 19.46 -29.15
N VAL A 214 0.05 20.59 -29.57
CA VAL A 214 -0.72 21.76 -30.02
C VAL A 214 -0.90 21.73 -31.52
N ILE A 215 -2.15 21.59 -31.96
CA ILE A 215 -2.54 21.64 -33.37
C ILE A 215 -3.17 22.98 -33.76
N ALA A 216 -3.07 23.32 -35.04
CA ALA A 216 -3.48 24.60 -35.60
C ALA A 216 -4.99 24.86 -35.56
#